data_AF-A0A3N6GP11-F1
#
_entry.id   AF-A0A3N6GP11-F1
#
_cell.length_a   1.000
_cell.length_b   1.000
_cell.length_c   1.000
_cell.angle_alpha   90.00
_cell.angle_beta   90.00
_cell.angle_gamma   90.00
#
_symmetry.space_group_name_H-M   'P 1'
#
loop_
_entity.id
_entity.type
_entity.pdbx_description
1 polymer ?
#
loop_
_entity_poly.entity_id
_entity_poly.type
_entity_poly.pdbx_seq_one_letter_code
_entity_poly.pdbx_strand_id
1 'polypeptide(L)'
;MSGRRLIAYVHVDGVPYGPDDEIPKKVAEQIGDHAWETVPAWEGEHGPETVQFTDPDDTKQREGGSPLNGVEAPPRSGRGSGIEAWREFAEQHDIEAPAGASRDDIIAACEAAELVEREE
;
A
#
# COMPACT_ATOMS: atom_id res chain seq x y z
N MET A 1 6.35 -23.76 -11.85
CA MET A 1 5.21 -23.91 -10.92
C MET A 1 5.05 -22.54 -10.28
N SER A 2 4.04 -21.77 -10.69
CA SER A 2 3.85 -20.40 -10.19
C SER A 2 3.40 -20.46 -8.73
N GLY A 3 4.34 -20.20 -7.81
CA GLY A 3 4.07 -20.07 -6.39
C GLY A 3 3.40 -18.73 -6.13
N ARG A 4 2.24 -18.76 -5.46
CA ARG A 4 1.63 -17.54 -4.92
C ARG A 4 2.57 -17.02 -3.82
N ARG A 5 2.88 -15.73 -3.86
CA ARG A 5 3.72 -15.05 -2.87
C ARG A 5 2.84 -14.33 -1.87
N LEU A 6 3.34 -14.08 -0.66
CA LEU A 6 2.64 -13.22 0.27
C LEU A 6 2.88 -11.75 -0.07
N ILE A 7 1.89 -10.89 0.18
CA ILE A 7 2.08 -9.43 0.06
C ILE A 7 2.82 -8.82 1.25
N ALA A 8 2.85 -9.53 2.38
CA ALA A 8 3.44 -9.09 3.64
C ALA A 8 3.86 -10.28 4.51
N TYR A 9 4.55 -10.02 5.63
CA TYR A 9 4.89 -11.05 6.60
C TYR A 9 3.65 -11.57 7.33
N VAL A 10 3.42 -12.88 7.25
CA VAL A 10 2.31 -13.57 7.93
C VAL A 10 2.86 -14.52 8.99
N HIS A 11 2.30 -14.49 10.18
CA HIS A 11 2.67 -15.42 11.24
C HIS A 11 1.63 -16.54 11.34
N VAL A 12 2.09 -17.78 11.16
CA VAL A 12 1.24 -18.99 11.30
C VAL A 12 1.85 -19.88 12.38
N ASP A 13 1.08 -20.20 13.41
CA ASP A 13 1.55 -20.96 14.58
C ASP A 13 2.83 -20.38 15.24
N GLY A 14 2.99 -19.05 15.19
CA GLY A 14 4.15 -18.33 15.71
C GLY A 14 5.39 -18.35 14.81
N VAL A 15 5.31 -18.94 13.62
CA VAL A 15 6.37 -18.93 12.60
C VAL A 15 6.08 -17.82 11.58
N PRO A 16 7.00 -16.86 11.38
CA PRO A 16 6.87 -15.85 10.34
C PRO A 16 7.16 -16.46 8.96
N TYR A 17 6.33 -16.13 7.98
CA TYR A 17 6.52 -16.41 6.55
C TYR A 17 6.48 -15.08 5.79
N GLY A 18 7.51 -14.83 5.00
CA GLY A 18 7.67 -13.63 4.19
C GLY A 18 7.20 -13.79 2.73
N PRO A 19 7.20 -12.68 1.96
CA PRO A 19 6.88 -12.65 0.53
C PRO A 19 7.75 -13.53 -0.36
N ASP A 20 8.98 -13.79 0.08
CA ASP A 20 9.98 -14.60 -0.62
C ASP A 20 10.06 -16.04 -0.10
N ASP A 21 9.32 -16.37 0.96
CA ASP A 21 9.37 -17.68 1.58
C ASP A 21 8.51 -18.70 0.84
N GLU A 22 9.04 -19.92 0.73
CA GLU A 22 8.27 -21.04 0.21
C GLU A 22 7.29 -21.54 1.28
N ILE A 23 6.00 -21.35 1.03
CA ILE A 23 4.97 -21.70 2.00
C ILE A 23 4.45 -23.12 1.77
N PRO A 24 4.55 -24.02 2.77
CA PRO A 24 3.98 -25.35 2.68
C PRO A 24 2.46 -25.29 2.50
N LYS A 25 1.90 -26.22 1.71
CA LYS A 25 0.46 -26.23 1.38
C LYS A 25 -0.47 -26.19 2.61
N LYS A 26 -0.09 -26.87 3.70
CA LYS A 26 -0.83 -26.87 4.98
C LYS A 26 -0.85 -25.51 5.68
N VAL A 27 0.21 -24.73 5.50
CA VAL A 27 0.30 -23.35 6.00
C VAL A 27 -0.51 -22.46 5.08
N ALA A 28 -0.41 -22.67 3.77
CA ALA A 28 -1.16 -21.88 2.81
C ALA A 28 -2.68 -21.98 2.97
N GLU A 29 -3.21 -23.13 3.39
CA GLU A 29 -4.63 -23.32 3.74
C GLU A 29 -5.09 -22.51 4.97
N GLN A 30 -4.15 -22.08 5.83
CA GLN A 30 -4.43 -21.24 7.00
C GLN A 30 -4.32 -19.74 6.68
N ILE A 31 -3.61 -19.40 5.61
CA ILE A 31 -3.42 -18.01 5.16
C ILE A 31 -4.59 -17.63 4.25
N GLY A 32 -5.38 -16.64 4.68
CA GLY A 32 -6.52 -16.15 3.91
C GLY A 32 -6.10 -15.50 2.57
N ASP A 33 -7.01 -15.51 1.58
CA ASP A 33 -6.76 -14.99 0.22
C ASP A 33 -6.20 -13.55 0.18
N HIS A 34 -6.55 -12.71 1.17
CA HIS A 34 -6.09 -11.32 1.28
C HIS A 34 -4.58 -11.17 1.54
N ALA A 35 -3.92 -12.20 2.07
CA ALA A 35 -2.50 -12.16 2.35
C ALA A 35 -1.64 -12.62 1.16
N TRP A 36 -2.28 -13.09 0.10
CA TRP A 36 -1.60 -13.53 -1.12
C TRP A 36 -1.56 -12.43 -2.15
N GLU A 37 -0.44 -12.36 -2.87
CA GLU A 37 -0.29 -11.51 -4.04
C GLU A 37 -1.23 -12.01 -5.13
N THR A 38 -2.37 -11.33 -5.26
CA THR A 38 -3.21 -11.46 -6.44
C THR A 38 -2.53 -10.72 -7.57
N VAL A 39 -1.69 -11.42 -8.34
CA VAL A 39 -1.31 -10.95 -9.68
C VAL A 39 -2.61 -10.66 -10.43
N PRO A 40 -2.92 -9.38 -10.70
CA PRO A 40 -4.19 -9.07 -11.30
C PRO A 40 -4.15 -9.60 -12.74
N ALA A 41 -5.22 -10.27 -13.16
CA ALA A 41 -5.30 -10.99 -14.42
C ALA A 41 -5.29 -10.09 -15.69
N TRP A 42 -4.79 -8.85 -15.60
CA TRP A 42 -4.70 -7.91 -16.73
C TRP A 42 -3.30 -7.76 -17.33
N GLU A 43 -2.27 -8.47 -16.86
CA GLU A 43 -0.96 -8.49 -17.54
C GLU A 43 -0.79 -9.76 -18.39
N GLY A 44 -1.44 -9.74 -19.55
CA GLY A 44 -0.84 -10.34 -20.73
C GLY A 44 0.20 -9.37 -21.28
N GLU A 45 1.44 -9.84 -21.43
CA GLU A 45 2.63 -9.09 -21.90
C GLU A 45 3.03 -7.99 -20.89
N HIS A 46 4.07 -8.13 -20.08
CA HIS A 46 5.46 -8.08 -20.50
C HIS A 46 6.35 -8.82 -19.49
N GLY A 47 7.01 -9.89 -19.97
CA GLY A 47 8.23 -10.40 -19.37
C GLY A 47 9.40 -9.40 -19.53
N PRO A 48 10.55 -9.69 -18.92
CA PRO A 48 11.45 -8.70 -18.32
C PRO A 48 12.27 -7.93 -19.37
N GLU A 49 12.09 -6.61 -19.44
CA GLU A 49 13.10 -5.74 -20.03
C GLU A 49 13.83 -4.97 -18.94
N THR A 50 15.01 -5.50 -18.62
CA THR A 50 16.12 -4.74 -18.08
C THR A 50 16.47 -3.59 -19.04
N VAL A 51 16.12 -2.36 -18.69
CA VAL A 51 16.82 -1.18 -19.18
C VAL A 51 17.19 -0.30 -17.99
N GLN A 52 18.39 -0.54 -17.49
CA GLN A 52 19.18 0.50 -16.85
C GLN A 52 19.41 1.61 -17.88
N PHE A 53 18.76 2.75 -17.69
CA PHE A 53 19.26 4.02 -18.17
C PHE A 53 19.15 5.02 -17.03
N THR A 54 20.27 5.21 -16.35
CA THR A 54 20.48 6.33 -15.43
C THR A 54 20.58 7.59 -16.27
N ASP A 55 19.55 8.42 -16.24
CA ASP A 55 19.67 9.84 -16.59
C ASP A 55 19.90 10.64 -15.28
N PRO A 56 21.04 11.32 -15.12
CA PRO A 56 21.42 11.97 -13.88
C PRO A 56 21.06 13.46 -13.89
N ASP A 57 19.79 13.83 -14.03
CA ASP A 57 19.38 15.25 -13.86
C ASP A 57 17.86 15.42 -13.62
N ASP A 58 17.35 14.94 -12.49
CA ASP A 58 16.29 15.66 -11.75
C ASP A 58 16.41 15.31 -10.27
N THR A 59 17.51 15.74 -9.68
CA THR A 59 17.65 15.84 -8.22
C THR A 59 16.78 16.99 -7.71
N LYS A 60 15.45 16.81 -7.77
CA LYS A 60 14.58 17.38 -6.74
C LYS A 60 14.37 16.34 -5.65
N GLN A 61 15.41 16.24 -4.81
CA GLN A 61 15.24 15.81 -3.43
C GLN A 61 14.19 16.72 -2.78
N ARG A 62 13.04 16.14 -2.44
CA ARG A 62 12.49 16.32 -1.10
C ARG A 62 12.17 14.94 -0.55
N GLU A 63 13.18 14.38 0.07
CA GLU A 63 12.99 13.52 1.22
C GLU A 63 12.21 14.33 2.28
N GLY A 64 11.06 13.80 2.66
CA GLY A 64 10.35 14.07 3.90
C GLY A 64 9.49 12.83 4.13
N GLY A 65 10.07 11.71 4.54
CA GLY A 65 10.26 11.38 5.96
C GLY A 65 8.91 11.01 6.55
N SER A 66 8.60 9.81 7.02
CA SER A 66 9.39 8.64 7.42
C SER A 66 8.40 7.44 7.51
N PRO A 67 8.82 6.24 7.92
CA PRO A 67 8.26 4.96 7.48
C PRO A 67 6.95 4.62 8.21
N LEU A 68 6.05 3.88 7.55
CA LEU A 68 5.59 2.58 8.06
C LEU A 68 4.57 1.85 7.17
N ASN A 69 3.83 2.49 6.27
CA ASN A 69 2.94 1.78 5.34
C ASN A 69 2.97 2.47 3.97
N GLY A 70 3.44 1.76 2.94
CA GLY A 70 3.68 2.27 1.58
C GLY A 70 2.42 2.56 0.77
N VAL A 71 1.39 3.13 1.39
CA VAL A 71 0.13 3.52 0.74
C VAL A 71 0.23 5.00 0.43
N GLU A 72 0.23 5.35 -0.85
CA GLU A 72 0.24 6.74 -1.29
C GLU A 72 -1.12 7.39 -0.95
N ALA A 73 -1.08 8.65 -0.51
CA ALA A 73 -2.30 9.37 -0.17
C ALA A 73 -3.23 9.50 -1.39
N PRO A 74 -4.55 9.31 -1.24
CA PRO A 74 -5.49 9.48 -2.33
C PRO A 74 -5.41 10.90 -2.92
N PRO A 75 -5.78 11.11 -4.20
CA PRO A 75 -5.83 12.45 -4.75
C PRO A 75 -6.82 13.32 -3.95
N ARG A 76 -6.45 14.58 -3.71
CA ARG A 76 -7.27 15.58 -3.00
C ARG A 76 -8.49 16.05 -3.78
N SER A 77 -8.51 15.85 -5.10
CA SER A 77 -9.64 16.18 -5.97
C SER A 77 -9.66 15.31 -7.23
N GLY A 78 -10.84 15.14 -7.83
CA GLY A 78 -11.02 14.37 -9.07
C GLY A 78 -11.40 12.91 -8.86
N ARG A 79 -11.27 12.11 -9.92
CA ARG A 79 -11.61 10.68 -9.90
C ARG A 79 -10.63 9.94 -8.98
N GLY A 80 -11.13 9.35 -7.90
CA GLY A 80 -10.31 8.71 -6.86
C GLY A 80 -10.20 9.52 -5.55
N SER A 81 -10.70 10.76 -5.52
CA SER A 81 -10.77 11.60 -4.32
C SER A 81 -12.02 11.36 -3.48
N GLY A 82 -12.51 10.12 -3.46
CA GLY A 82 -13.71 9.76 -2.73
C GLY A 82 -13.50 9.83 -1.22
N ILE A 83 -14.55 10.14 -0.48
CA ILE A 83 -14.58 10.00 0.99
C ILE A 83 -14.16 8.59 1.44
N GLU A 84 -14.51 7.56 0.66
CA GLU A 84 -14.15 6.17 0.92
C GLU A 84 -12.64 5.95 0.78
N ALA A 85 -11.99 6.51 -0.25
CA ALA A 85 -10.55 6.40 -0.44
C ALA A 85 -9.77 7.08 0.70
N TRP A 86 -10.24 8.25 1.15
CA TRP A 86 -9.64 8.95 2.29
C TRP A 86 -9.88 8.24 3.61
N ARG A 87 -11.05 7.62 3.81
CA ARG A 87 -11.33 6.80 5.00
C ARG A 87 -10.43 5.57 5.04
N GLU A 88 -10.28 4.85 3.93
CA GLU A 88 -9.40 3.69 3.84
C GLU A 88 -7.94 4.08 4.10
N PHE A 89 -7.49 5.22 3.58
CA PHE A 89 -6.17 5.78 3.89
C PHE A 89 -6.02 6.13 5.37
N ALA A 90 -7.01 6.78 5.98
CA ALA A 90 -6.99 7.10 7.40
C ALA A 90 -6.92 5.82 8.27
N GLU A 91 -7.77 4.82 8.00
CA GLU A 91 -7.80 3.55 8.73
C GLU A 91 -6.48 2.76 8.62
N GLN A 92 -5.85 2.74 7.45
CA GLN A 92 -4.54 2.09 7.23
C GLN A 92 -3.40 2.73 8.04
N HIS A 93 -3.58 3.96 8.50
CA HIS A 93 -2.62 4.69 9.31
C HIS A 93 -3.12 4.89 10.75
N ASP A 94 -4.09 4.07 11.19
CA ASP A 94 -4.69 4.12 12.53
C ASP A 94 -5.32 5.48 12.89
N ILE A 95 -5.79 6.23 11.88
CA ILE A 95 -6.56 7.47 12.07
C ILE A 95 -8.05 7.15 12.09
N GLU A 96 -8.65 7.35 13.25
CA GLU A 96 -10.08 7.17 13.44
C GLU A 96 -10.86 8.39 12.93
N ALA A 97 -11.42 8.27 11.72
CA ALA A 97 -12.31 9.27 11.15
C ALA A 97 -13.78 9.00 11.54
N PRO A 98 -14.55 10.01 11.99
CA PRO A 98 -15.98 9.86 12.25
C PRO A 98 -16.75 9.30 11.05
N ALA A 99 -17.75 8.44 11.28
CA ALA A 99 -18.56 7.85 10.21
C ALA A 99 -19.30 8.88 9.33
N GLY A 100 -19.55 10.08 9.88
CA GLY A 100 -20.14 11.22 9.18
C GLY A 100 -19.17 12.36 8.85
N ALA A 101 -17.86 12.16 9.03
CA ALA A 101 -16.86 13.14 8.63
C ALA A 101 -16.85 13.30 7.12
N SER A 102 -16.76 14.55 6.64
CA SER A 102 -16.61 14.84 5.23
C SER A 102 -15.23 14.42 4.75
N ARG A 103 -15.06 14.25 3.44
CA ARG A 103 -13.73 13.99 2.85
C ARG A 103 -12.67 14.98 3.36
N ASP A 104 -12.99 16.28 3.37
CA ASP A 104 -12.06 17.32 3.83
C ASP A 104 -11.77 17.23 5.34
N ASP A 105 -12.71 16.76 6.15
CA ASP A 105 -12.50 16.50 7.58
C ASP A 105 -11.51 15.33 7.80
N ILE A 106 -11.58 14.31 6.95
CA ILE A 106 -10.64 13.17 6.96
C ILE A 106 -9.25 13.62 6.52
N ILE A 107 -9.17 14.42 5.44
CA ILE A 107 -7.91 15.00 4.96
C ILE A 107 -7.26 15.84 6.07
N ALA A 108 -8.02 16.69 6.75
CA ALA A 108 -7.53 17.52 7.85
C ALA A 108 -7.01 16.68 9.03
N ALA A 109 -7.64 15.54 9.33
CA ALA A 109 -7.15 14.60 10.34
C ALA A 109 -5.81 13.96 9.92
N CYS A 110 -5.68 13.58 8.65
CA CYS A 110 -4.42 13.07 8.10
C CYS A 110 -3.31 14.13 8.07
N GLU A 111 -3.63 15.40 7.77
CA GLU A 111 -2.68 16.52 7.84
C GLU A 111 -2.24 16.81 9.28
N ALA A 112 -3.17 16.72 10.25
CA ALA A 112 -2.85 16.89 11.67
C ALA A 112 -1.92 15.80 12.21
N ALA A 113 -1.96 14.62 11.60
CA ALA A 113 -1.07 13.49 11.89
C ALA A 113 0.22 13.49 11.04
N GLU A 114 0.46 14.54 10.25
CA GLU A 114 1.63 14.66 9.34
C GLU A 114 1.75 13.51 8.33
N LEU A 115 0.62 12.85 7.98
CA LEU A 115 0.58 11.78 6.98
C LEU A 115 0.47 12.30 5.55
N VAL A 116 0.00 13.53 5.38
CA VAL A 116 -0.16 14.21 4.09
C VAL A 116 0.31 15.65 4.19
N GLU A 117 0.86 16.15 3.09
CA GLU A 117 1.32 17.54 3.02
C GLU A 117 0.16 18.50 3.30
N ARG A 118 0.39 19.46 4.20
CA ARG A 118 -0.56 20.55 4.43
C ARG A 118 -0.57 21.46 3.20
N GLU A 119 -1.74 21.70 2.62
CA GLU A 119 -1.86 22.73 1.58
C GLU A 119 -1.67 24.13 2.20
N GLU A 120 -0.70 24.90 1.69
CA GLU A 120 -0.51 26.33 1.97
C GLU A 120 -1.39 27.21 1.07
#